data_AF-A0A973QYT5-F1
#
_entry.id   AF-A0A973QYT5-F1
#
_cell.length_a   1.000
_cell.length_b   1.000
_cell.length_c   1.000
_cell.angle_alpha   90.00
_cell.angle_beta   90.00
_cell.angle_gamma   90.00
#
_symmetry.space_group_name_H-M   'P 1'
#
loop_
_entity.id
_entity.type
_entity.pdbx_description
1 polymer ?
#
loop_
_entity_poly.entity_id
_entity_poly.type
_entity_poly.pdbx_seq_one_letter_code
_entity_poly.pdbx_strand_id
1 'polypeptide(L)' 'GHVFAGEGYPTPTDQRYCINSISLRLEPKES' A
#
# COMPACT_ATOMS: atom_id res chain seq x y z
N GLY A 1 -8.91 -4.26 1.38
CA GLY A 1 -7.61 -4.79 0.94
C GLY A 1 -7.05 -5.68 2.02
N HIS A 2 -5.79 -6.08 1.91
CA HIS A 2 -5.10 -6.92 2.89
C HIS A 2 -3.75 -6.29 3.27
N VAL A 3 -3.30 -6.54 4.49
CA VAL A 3 -1.95 -6.18 4.95
C VAL A 3 -1.21 -7.47 5.28
N PHE A 4 -0.01 -7.61 4.72
CA PHE A 4 0.92 -8.69 5.04
C PHE A 4 2.13 -8.10 5.75
N ALA A 5 2.65 -8.80 6.75
CA ALA A 5 3.83 -8.39 7.52
C ALA A 5 4.86 -9.52 7.59
N GLY A 6 6.14 -9.18 7.73
CA GLY A 6 7.22 -10.16 7.87
C GLY A 6 7.67 -10.78 6.54
N GLU A 7 7.50 -10.07 5.42
CA GLU A 7 7.92 -10.54 4.09
C GLU A 7 9.38 -10.19 3.76
N GLY A 8 10.06 -9.42 4.63
CA GLY A 8 11.47 -9.07 4.51
C GLY A 8 11.76 -7.88 3.60
N TYR A 9 10.80 -6.98 3.39
CA TYR A 9 11.04 -5.73 2.67
C TYR A 9 11.92 -4.77 3.51
N PRO A 10 12.89 -4.06 2.88
CA PRO A 10 13.78 -3.12 3.58
C PRO A 10 13.05 -1.80 3.89
N THR A 11 11.91 -1.88 4.54
CA THR A 11 11.11 -0.75 5.00
C THR A 11 10.93 -0.86 6.51
N PRO A 12 10.82 0.25 7.25
CA PRO A 12 10.73 0.21 8.72
C PRO A 12 9.58 -0.63 9.27
N THR A 13 8.51 -0.78 8.50
CA THR A 13 7.32 -1.53 8.92
C THR A 13 7.27 -2.95 8.38
N ASP A 14 8.03 -3.26 7.31
CA ASP A 14 7.93 -4.54 6.59
C ASP A 14 6.48 -4.98 6.32
N GLN A 15 5.65 -4.02 5.85
CA GLN A 15 4.24 -4.23 5.58
C GLN A 15 3.94 -4.03 4.10
N ARG A 16 3.26 -5.00 3.48
CA ARG A 16 2.72 -4.88 2.12
C ARG A 16 1.22 -4.65 2.17
N TYR A 17 0.80 -3.50 1.64
CA TYR A 17 -0.61 -3.12 1.51
C TYR A 17 -1.12 -3.51 0.11
N CYS A 18 -2.00 -4.50 0.04
CA CYS A 18 -2.68 -4.89 -1.19
C CYS A 18 -4.09 -4.29 -1.22
N ILE A 19 -4.26 -3.17 -1.92
CA ILE A 19 -5.54 -2.44 -2.01
C ILE A 19 -6.09 -2.53 -3.44
N ASN A 20 -7.39 -2.78 -3.57
CA ASN A 20 -8.07 -2.85 -4.87
C ASN A 20 -8.45 -1.43 -5.34
N SER A 21 -8.27 -1.15 -6.63
CA SER A 21 -8.60 0.15 -7.23
C SER A 21 -10.10 0.47 -7.23
N ILE A 22 -10.99 -0.52 -7.23
CA ILE A 22 -12.44 -0.33 -7.06
C ILE A 22 -12.76 0.36 -5.73
N SER A 23 -11.90 0.19 -4.72
CA SER A 23 -12.05 0.81 -3.40
C SER A 23 -11.33 2.15 -3.27
N LEU A 24 -10.76 2.71 -4.34
CA LEU A 24 -9.97 3.94 -4.32
C LEU A 24 -10.45 4.95 -5.37
N ARG A 25 -10.22 6.24 -5.09
CA ARG A 25 -10.27 7.33 -6.08
C ARG A 25 -8.91 8.03 -6.06
N LEU A 26 -8.37 8.37 -7.24
CA LEU A 26 -7.12 9.10 -7.36
C LEU A 26 -7.40 10.59 -7.36
N GLU A 27 -6.89 11.29 -6.36
CA GLU A 27 -6.77 12.75 -6.37
C GLU A 27 -5.36 13.11 -6.89
N PRO A 28 -5.23 13.78 -8.05
CA PRO A 28 -3.93 14.16 -8.59
C PRO A 28 -3.18 15.12 -7.66
N LYS A 29 -1.87 14.94 -7.54
CA LYS A 29 -1.02 15.87 -6.80
C LYS A 29 -0.57 17.00 -7.72
N GLU A 30 -0.67 18.25 -7.26
CA GLU A 30 -0.06 19.40 -7.94
C GLU A 30 1.48 19.27 -7.92
N SER A 31 2.11 19.54 -9.06
CA SER A 31 3.57 19.41 -9.28
C SER A 31 4.37 20.54 -8.66
#